data_AF-A0A2M6ZFA7-F1
#
_entry.id   AF-A0A2M6ZFA7-F1
#
_cell.length_a   1.000
_cell.length_b   1.000
_cell.length_c   1.000
_cell.angle_alpha   90.00
_cell.angle_beta   90.00
_cell.angle_gamma   90.00
#
_symmetry.space_group_name_H-M   'P 1'
#
loop_
_entity.id
_entity.type
_entity.pdbx_description
1 polymer ?
#
loop_
_entity_poly.entity_id
_entity_poly.type
_entity_poly.pdbx_seq_one_letter_code
_entity_poly.pdbx_strand_id
1 'polypeptide(L)'
;AASAMVKEGGLGDDISDLPAAGAAPEWMSEKAISIGQYFVASGVFTVFGVTWPTLGSEKLTKLLFEEYENTLKGKWAFEPDPIKAAKLMIEHIDKKRKALGIDKTRERVLFDMAKRRELDAV
;
A
#
# COMPACT_ATOMS: atom_id res chain seq x y z
N ALA A 1 2.98 -7.07 11.58
CA ALA A 1 1.92 -7.67 10.75
C ALA A 1 2.34 -7.69 9.28
N ALA A 2 2.49 -6.53 8.61
CA ALA A 2 2.92 -6.49 7.21
C ALA A 2 4.25 -7.21 6.94
N SER A 3 5.26 -7.01 7.79
CA SER A 3 6.55 -7.72 7.69
C SER A 3 6.43 -9.25 7.80
N ALA A 4 5.45 -9.76 8.55
CA ALA A 4 5.22 -11.20 8.65
C ALA A 4 4.57 -11.75 7.36
N MET A 5 3.67 -10.98 6.74
CA MET A 5 3.08 -11.35 5.44
C MET A 5 4.12 -11.42 4.33
N VAL A 6 5.03 -10.46 4.29
CA VAL A 6 6.15 -10.48 3.33
C VAL A 6 7.08 -11.67 3.62
N LYS A 7 7.36 -11.95 4.90
CA LYS A 7 8.21 -13.09 5.29
C LYS A 7 7.60 -14.45 4.95
N GLU A 8 6.29 -14.62 5.14
CA GLU A 8 5.58 -15.84 4.74
C GLU A 8 5.59 -16.00 3.21
N GLY A 9 5.57 -14.88 2.47
CA GLY A 9 5.61 -14.85 1.02
C GLY A 9 4.25 -15.14 0.37
N GLY A 10 4.26 -15.33 -0.95
CA GLY A 10 3.07 -15.67 -1.74
C GLY A 10 2.20 -14.49 -2.19
N LEU A 11 2.42 -13.29 -1.66
CA LEU A 11 1.73 -12.07 -2.10
C LEU A 11 2.69 -11.00 -2.65
N GLY A 12 3.93 -10.92 -2.19
CA GLY A 12 4.95 -9.96 -2.63
C GLY A 12 6.23 -10.09 -1.81
N ASP A 13 7.31 -9.49 -2.29
CA ASP A 13 8.65 -9.62 -1.69
C ASP A 13 9.02 -8.40 -0.82
N ASP A 14 8.23 -7.33 -0.89
CA ASP A 14 8.37 -6.11 -0.10
C ASP A 14 7.00 -5.64 0.46
N ILE A 15 7.01 -4.87 1.55
CA ILE A 15 5.78 -4.33 2.16
C ILE A 15 5.03 -3.46 1.16
N SER A 16 5.78 -2.74 0.31
CA SER A 16 5.24 -1.89 -0.74
C SER A 16 4.47 -2.63 -1.83
N ASP A 17 4.64 -3.95 -1.96
CA ASP A 17 3.90 -4.75 -2.95
C ASP A 17 2.53 -5.17 -2.42
N LEU A 18 2.35 -5.18 -1.09
CA LEU A 18 1.11 -5.59 -0.47
C LEU A 18 -0.04 -4.64 -0.84
N PRO A 19 -1.24 -5.16 -1.15
CA PRO A 19 -2.42 -4.35 -1.44
C PRO A 19 -3.03 -3.82 -0.15
N ALA A 20 -2.32 -2.90 0.51
CA ALA A 20 -2.69 -2.28 1.78
C ALA A 20 -2.42 -0.77 1.76
N ALA A 21 -3.19 -0.02 2.55
CA ALA A 21 -3.02 1.42 2.73
C ALA A 21 -3.14 1.80 4.22
N GLY A 22 -2.46 2.86 4.62
CA GLY A 22 -2.60 3.51 5.92
C GLY A 22 -3.66 4.62 5.86
N ALA A 23 -4.36 4.83 6.97
CA ALA A 23 -5.35 5.90 7.10
C ALA A 23 -5.23 6.57 8.46
N ALA A 24 -5.16 7.90 8.46
CA ALA A 24 -5.26 8.75 9.63
C ALA A 24 -6.30 9.86 9.37
N PRO A 25 -7.61 9.52 9.31
CA PRO A 25 -8.67 10.44 8.87
C PRO A 25 -8.84 11.63 9.83
N GLU A 26 -8.67 11.39 11.13
CA GLU A 26 -8.92 12.36 12.20
C GLU A 26 -7.67 12.54 13.08
N TRP A 27 -6.49 12.62 12.46
CA TRP A 27 -5.25 12.79 13.21
C TRP A 27 -5.23 14.12 13.98
N MET A 28 -4.78 14.07 15.23
CA MET A 28 -4.71 15.25 16.11
C MET A 28 -3.31 15.50 16.68
N SER A 29 -2.52 14.43 16.88
CA SER A 29 -1.25 14.51 17.59
C SER A 29 -0.06 14.29 16.67
N GLU A 30 1.09 14.86 17.03
CA GLU A 30 2.37 14.65 16.34
C GLU A 30 2.73 13.16 16.23
N LYS A 31 2.32 12.35 17.21
CA LYS A 31 2.49 10.90 17.17
C LYS A 31 1.82 10.27 15.96
N ALA A 32 0.65 10.77 15.54
CA ALA A 32 -0.05 10.26 14.37
C ALA A 32 0.69 10.59 13.07
N ILE A 33 1.29 11.78 12.98
CA ILE A 33 2.17 12.17 11.86
C ILE A 33 3.38 11.23 11.81
N SER A 34 4.04 10.99 12.95
CA SER A 34 5.20 10.10 13.03
C SER A 34 4.87 8.65 12.63
N ILE A 35 3.71 8.13 13.03
CA ILE A 35 3.24 6.81 12.60
C ILE A 35 2.99 6.77 11.09
N GLY A 36 2.34 7.80 10.54
CA GLY A 36 2.11 7.88 9.10
C GLY A 36 3.41 8.01 8.31
N GLN A 37 4.40 8.75 8.81
CA GLN A 37 5.74 8.79 8.20
C GLN A 37 6.41 7.44 8.22
N TYR A 38 6.33 6.71 9.34
CA TYR A 38 6.87 5.37 9.43
C TYR A 38 6.22 4.41 8.42
N PHE A 39 4.90 4.52 8.22
CA PHE A 39 4.18 3.73 7.21
C PHE A 39 4.68 4.04 5.80
N VAL A 40 4.80 5.33 5.47
CA VAL A 40 5.30 5.78 4.15
C VAL A 40 6.73 5.34 3.92
N ALA A 41 7.61 5.51 4.91
CA ALA A 41 8.99 5.04 4.84
C ALA A 41 9.11 3.52 4.71
N SER A 42 8.10 2.78 5.18
CA SER A 42 7.98 1.33 5.00
C SER A 42 7.31 0.93 3.68
N GLY A 43 7.04 1.89 2.78
CA GLY A 43 6.45 1.62 1.47
C GLY A 43 4.92 1.61 1.40
N VAL A 44 4.24 2.06 2.47
CA VAL A 44 2.78 2.04 2.54
C VAL A 44 2.20 3.41 2.17
N PHE A 45 1.29 3.45 1.20
CA PHE A 45 0.51 4.64 0.89
C PHE A 45 -0.37 5.04 2.07
N THR A 46 -0.29 6.29 2.53
CA THR A 46 -0.98 6.74 3.76
C THR A 46 -1.78 8.01 3.53
N VAL A 47 -3.08 7.97 3.85
CA VAL A 47 -4.03 9.10 3.67
C VAL A 47 -4.30 9.80 5.01
N PHE A 48 -4.23 11.13 5.02
CA PHE A 48 -4.57 11.99 6.16
C PHE A 48 -5.82 12.85 5.84
N GLY A 49 -6.70 13.07 6.82
CA GLY A 49 -8.00 13.73 6.57
C GLY A 49 -8.25 15.08 7.25
N VAL A 50 -7.34 15.59 8.08
CA VAL A 50 -7.61 16.82 8.88
C VAL A 50 -6.99 18.07 8.27
N THR A 51 -5.74 18.37 8.62
CA THR A 51 -4.99 19.52 8.12
C THR A 51 -3.66 19.07 7.56
N TRP A 52 -2.98 19.97 6.86
CA TRP A 52 -1.66 19.69 6.31
C TRP A 52 -0.66 20.84 6.53
N PRO A 53 0.42 20.65 7.31
CA PRO A 53 1.29 21.75 7.71
C PRO A 53 2.34 22.15 6.66
N THR A 54 2.50 21.40 5.55
CA THR A 54 3.60 21.67 4.60
C THR A 54 3.21 22.49 3.37
N LEU A 55 1.94 22.88 3.23
CA LEU A 55 1.45 23.59 2.04
C LEU A 55 2.14 24.95 1.80
N GLY A 56 2.78 25.53 2.82
CA GLY A 56 3.61 26.74 2.68
C GLY A 56 4.95 26.51 1.97
N SER A 57 5.35 25.26 1.71
CA SER A 57 6.57 24.90 0.98
C SER A 57 6.24 23.93 -0.15
N GLU A 58 6.33 24.42 -1.39
CA GLU A 58 6.09 23.63 -2.60
C GLU A 58 7.07 22.44 -2.67
N LYS A 59 8.35 22.68 -2.40
CA LYS A 59 9.38 21.64 -2.44
C LYS A 59 9.11 20.51 -1.43
N LEU A 60 8.74 20.85 -0.19
CA LEU A 60 8.44 19.84 0.83
C LEU A 60 7.15 19.09 0.49
N THR A 61 6.12 19.79 0.04
CA THR A 61 4.86 19.16 -0.36
C THR A 61 5.08 18.21 -1.53
N LYS A 62 5.84 18.61 -2.56
CA LYS A 62 6.18 17.73 -3.68
C LYS A 62 6.95 16.49 -3.23
N LEU A 63 7.92 16.65 -2.33
CA LEU A 63 8.68 15.54 -1.78
C LEU A 63 7.76 14.49 -1.13
N LEU A 64 6.86 14.93 -0.25
CA LEU A 64 5.98 14.05 0.53
C LEU A 64 4.90 13.34 -0.30
N PHE A 65 4.32 14.04 -1.28
CA PHE A 65 3.15 13.58 -2.04
C PHE A 65 3.50 12.94 -3.39
N GLU A 66 4.69 13.19 -3.94
CA GLU A 66 5.10 12.69 -5.26
C GLU A 66 6.42 11.92 -5.20
N GLU A 67 7.49 12.55 -4.73
CA GLU A 67 8.84 11.98 -4.88
C GLU A 67 9.08 10.75 -4.00
N TYR A 68 8.42 10.66 -2.84
CA TYR A 68 8.46 9.46 -2.00
C TYR A 68 7.91 8.21 -2.69
N GLU A 69 6.96 8.33 -3.63
CA GLU A 69 6.48 7.16 -4.38
C GLU A 69 7.60 6.52 -5.20
N ASN A 70 8.58 7.32 -5.66
CA ASN A 70 9.70 6.81 -6.46
C ASN A 70 10.83 6.25 -5.60
N THR A 71 11.06 6.84 -4.42
CA THR A 71 12.21 6.49 -3.56
C THR A 71 11.85 5.47 -2.49
N LEU A 72 10.70 5.65 -1.83
CA LEU A 72 10.22 4.82 -0.73
C LEU A 72 9.11 3.86 -1.14
N LYS A 73 8.54 4.01 -2.36
CA LYS A 73 7.37 3.27 -2.86
C LYS A 73 6.05 3.49 -2.08
N GLY A 74 6.11 4.24 -0.99
CA GLY A 74 4.98 4.82 -0.28
C GLY A 74 4.92 6.33 -0.50
N LYS A 75 3.77 6.95 -0.25
CA LYS A 75 3.61 8.41 -0.30
C LYS A 75 2.47 8.87 0.57
N TRP A 76 2.42 10.17 0.81
CA TRP A 76 1.37 10.81 1.57
C TRP A 76 0.23 11.17 0.63
N ALA A 77 -0.98 11.18 1.17
CA ALA A 77 -2.15 11.77 0.55
C ALA A 77 -2.93 12.55 1.59
N PHE A 78 -3.61 13.59 1.13
CA PHE A 78 -4.43 14.45 1.95
C PHE A 78 -5.77 14.60 1.27
N GLU A 79 -6.82 14.17 1.95
CA GLU A 79 -8.19 14.26 1.45
C GLU A 79 -9.16 14.35 2.64
N PRO A 80 -9.74 15.53 2.89
CA PRO A 80 -10.66 15.72 4.02
C PRO A 80 -12.05 15.13 3.81
N ASP A 81 -12.46 14.85 2.57
CA ASP A 81 -13.71 14.12 2.31
C ASP A 81 -13.50 12.62 2.55
N PRO A 82 -14.13 12.01 3.58
CA PRO A 82 -13.89 10.61 3.91
C PRO A 82 -14.30 9.65 2.79
N ILE A 83 -15.26 10.03 1.93
CA ILE A 83 -15.69 9.20 0.79
C ILE A 83 -14.61 9.22 -0.29
N LYS A 84 -14.01 10.38 -0.56
CA LYS A 84 -12.88 10.47 -1.51
C LYS A 84 -11.63 9.81 -0.96
N ALA A 85 -11.34 9.97 0.33
CA ALA A 85 -10.22 9.28 0.99
C ALA A 85 -10.35 7.76 0.87
N ALA A 86 -11.56 7.22 1.07
CA ALA A 86 -11.84 5.81 0.85
C ALA A 86 -11.60 5.38 -0.60
N LYS A 87 -12.06 6.17 -1.58
CA LYS A 87 -11.81 5.91 -3.00
C LYS A 87 -10.31 5.88 -3.33
N LEU A 88 -9.53 6.84 -2.83
CA LEU A 88 -8.07 6.87 -3.01
C LEU A 88 -7.40 5.58 -2.48
N MET A 89 -7.81 5.11 -1.31
CA MET A 89 -7.29 3.86 -0.75
C MET A 89 -7.69 2.64 -1.58
N ILE A 90 -8.95 2.56 -2.01
CA ILE A 90 -9.45 1.46 -2.85
C ILE A 90 -8.69 1.42 -4.19
N GLU A 91 -8.55 2.56 -4.85
CA GLU A 91 -7.81 2.68 -6.12
C GLU A 91 -6.34 2.25 -5.96
N HIS A 92 -5.70 2.63 -4.84
CA HIS A 92 -4.35 2.19 -4.53
C HIS A 92 -4.27 0.67 -4.35
N ILE A 93 -5.18 0.10 -3.54
CA ILE A 93 -5.26 -1.35 -3.28
C ILE A 93 -5.49 -2.11 -4.59
N ASP A 94 -6.41 -1.65 -5.44
CA ASP A 94 -6.71 -2.29 -6.73
C ASP A 94 -5.54 -2.21 -7.70
N LYS A 95 -4.81 -1.08 -7.74
CA LYS A 95 -3.56 -0.94 -8.51
C LYS A 95 -2.53 -2.00 -8.07
N LYS A 96 -2.37 -2.21 -6.76
CA LYS A 96 -1.45 -3.22 -6.21
C LYS A 96 -1.94 -4.65 -6.50
N ARG A 97 -3.23 -4.94 -6.31
CA ARG A 97 -3.83 -6.25 -6.66
C ARG A 97 -3.60 -6.61 -8.12
N LYS A 98 -3.76 -5.63 -9.02
CA LYS A 98 -3.50 -5.79 -10.46
C LYS A 98 -2.02 -6.04 -10.75
N ALA A 99 -1.12 -5.33 -10.09
CA ALA A 99 0.32 -5.57 -10.22
C ALA A 99 0.72 -6.99 -9.77
N LEU A 100 0.01 -7.53 -8.79
CA LEU A 100 0.17 -8.91 -8.30
C LEU A 100 -0.60 -9.97 -9.11
N GLY A 101 -1.43 -9.57 -10.07
CA GLY A 101 -2.27 -10.48 -10.87
C GLY A 101 -3.39 -11.18 -10.10
N ILE A 102 -3.82 -10.63 -8.96
CA ILE A 102 -4.91 -11.15 -8.11
C ILE A 102 -6.23 -10.37 -8.28
N ASP A 103 -6.33 -9.60 -9.36
CA ASP A 103 -7.53 -8.90 -9.81
C ASP A 103 -8.51 -9.84 -10.55
N LYS A 104 -8.03 -10.99 -11.04
CA LYS A 104 -8.82 -11.95 -11.81
C LYS A 104 -9.14 -13.21 -11.02
N THR A 105 -10.32 -13.76 -11.27
CA THR A 105 -10.70 -15.09 -10.78
C THR A 105 -9.83 -16.13 -11.48
N ARG A 106 -8.90 -16.77 -10.77
CA ARG A 106 -8.21 -17.96 -11.30
C ARG A 106 -9.24 -19.09 -11.41
N GLU A 107 -9.27 -19.77 -12.56
CA GLU A 107 -9.96 -21.06 -12.66
C GLU A 107 -9.35 -22.02 -11.64
N ARG A 108 -10.21 -22.62 -10.81
CA ARG A 108 -9.78 -23.65 -9.86
C ARG A 108 -9.49 -24.92 -10.65
N VAL A 109 -8.25 -25.09 -11.09
CA VAL A 109 -7.81 -26.33 -11.72
C VAL A 109 -7.63 -27.39 -10.64
N LEU A 110 -8.40 -28.47 -10.73
CA LEU A 110 -8.25 -29.63 -9.85
C LEU A 110 -7.01 -30.39 -10.31
N PHE A 111 -5.90 -30.20 -9.60
CA PHE A 111 -4.67 -30.93 -9.88
C PHE A 111 -4.83 -32.37 -9.42
N ASP A 112 -4.85 -33.31 -10.37
CA ASP A 112 -4.74 -34.72 -10.10
C ASP A 112 -3.33 -35.09 -9.60
N MET A 113 -3.18 -36.33 -9.12
CA MET A 113 -1.92 -36.82 -8.56
C MET A 113 -0.79 -36.89 -9.60
N ALA A 114 -1.11 -36.94 -10.90
CA ALA A 114 -0.12 -36.95 -11.97
C ALA A 114 0.50 -35.56 -12.16
N LYS A 115 -0.34 -34.52 -12.28
CA LYS A 115 0.13 -33.12 -12.42
C LYS A 115 0.89 -32.62 -11.20
N ARG A 116 0.57 -33.13 -9.99
CA ARG A 116 1.36 -32.80 -8.79
C ARG A 116 2.78 -33.35 -8.85
N ARG A 117 2.96 -34.58 -9.36
CA ARG A 117 4.28 -35.20 -9.50
C ARG A 117 5.16 -34.52 -10.55
N GLU A 118 4.57 -33.92 -11.58
CA GLU A 118 5.31 -33.15 -12.59
C GLU A 118 5.79 -31.79 -12.07
N LEU A 119 5.06 -31.17 -11.14
CA LEU A 119 5.45 -29.90 -10.52
C LEU A 119 6.62 -30.05 -9.55
N ASP A 120 6.70 -31.17 -8.82
CA ASP A 120 7.80 -31.46 -7.88
C ASP A 120 9.09 -31.94 -8.58
N ALA A 121 9.05 -32.18 -9.90
CA ALA A 121 10.17 -32.69 -10.69
C ALA A 121 11.03 -31.60 -11.35
N VAL A 122 10.71 -30.32 -11.13
CA VAL A 122 11.45 -29.13 -11.61
C VAL A 122 12.06 -28.42 -10.42
#